data_AF-A0A4V3Z5K8-F1
#
_entry.id   AF-A0A4V3Z5K8-F1
#
_cell.length_a   1.000
_cell.length_b   1.000
_cell.length_c   1.000
_cell.angle_alpha   90.00
_cell.angle_beta   90.00
_cell.angle_gamma   90.00
#
_symmetry.space_group_name_H-M   'P 1'
#
loop_
_entity.id
_entity.type
_entity.pdbx_description
1 polymer ?
#
loop_
_entity_poly.entity_id
_entity_poly.type
_entity_poly.pdbx_seq_one_letter_code
_entity_poly.pdbx_strand_id
1 'polypeptide(L)' 'MDTQLPKLLHLLCTCLLTIAFLATGPAGWAFSNDSGDAGVNIGAGILLLFGYTAGALGLVLGVAALITHGFISRRERTHP' A
#
# COMPACT_ATOMS: atom_id res chain seq x y z
N MET A 1 -24.35 7.64 -8.01
CA MET A 1 -23.51 6.45 -7.77
C MET A 1 -22.07 6.82 -7.37
N ASP A 2 -21.75 8.12 -7.28
CA ASP A 2 -20.36 8.62 -7.21
C ASP A 2 -19.72 8.62 -5.81
N THR A 3 -20.50 8.39 -4.74
CA THR A 3 -20.00 8.39 -3.35
C THR A 3 -19.31 7.08 -2.94
N GLN A 4 -19.42 6.01 -3.74
CA GLN A 4 -18.81 4.71 -3.43
C GLN A 4 -17.34 4.62 -3.85
N LEU A 5 -16.94 5.33 -4.90
CA LEU A 5 -15.59 5.29 -5.46
C LEU A 5 -14.49 5.72 -4.47
N PRO A 6 -14.61 6.84 -3.72
CA PRO A 6 -13.58 7.24 -2.76
C PRO A 6 -13.47 6.25 -1.59
N LYS A 7 -14.58 5.64 -1.16
CA LYS A 7 -14.59 4.61 -0.10
C LYS A 7 -13.87 3.34 -0.56
N LEU A 8 -14.10 2.92 -1.80
CA LEU A 8 -13.43 1.76 -2.39
C LEU A 8 -11.91 1.98 -2.52
N LEU A 9 -11.49 3.14 -3.05
CA LEU A 9 -10.06 3.47 -3.17
C LEU A 9 -9.38 3.51 -1.80
N HIS A 10 -10.04 4.09 -0.79
CA HIS A 10 -9.50 4.13 0.56
C HIS A 10 -9.38 2.74 1.17
N LEU A 11 -10.39 1.88 1.01
CA LEU A 11 -10.34 0.48 1.48
C LEU A 11 -9.17 -0.28 0.82
N LEU A 12 -9.02 -0.16 -0.50
CA LEU A 12 -7.93 -0.82 -1.24
C LEU A 12 -6.56 -0.30 -0.80
N CYS A 13 -6.41 1.01 -0.61
CA CYS A 13 -5.21 1.63 -0.05
C CYS A 13 -4.85 1.02 1.31
N THR A 14 -5.79 1.02 2.27
CA THR A 14 -5.54 0.50 3.62
C THR A 14 -5.21 -0.98 3.61
N CYS A 15 -5.90 -1.79 2.80
CA CYS A 15 -5.59 -3.21 2.64
C CYS A 15 -4.17 -3.43 2.10
N LEU A 16 -3.79 -2.72 1.04
CA LEU A 16 -2.46 -2.86 0.43
C LEU A 16 -1.34 -2.39 1.37
N LEU A 17 -1.54 -1.28 2.09
CA LEU A 17 -0.57 -0.81 3.09
C LEU A 17 -0.43 -1.80 4.25
N THR A 18 -1.52 -2.43 4.67
CA THR A 18 -1.49 -3.45 5.73
C THR A 18 -0.72 -4.69 5.27
N ILE A 19 -0.98 -5.18 4.06
CA ILE A 19 -0.25 -6.30 3.45
C ILE A 19 1.24 -5.95 3.30
N ALA A 20 1.54 -4.74 2.84
CA ALA A 20 2.91 -4.25 2.69
C ALA A 20 3.66 -4.25 4.03
N PHE A 21 3.04 -3.76 5.09
CA PHE A 21 3.61 -3.74 6.43
C PHE A 21 3.84 -5.16 6.97
N LEU A 22 2.85 -6.04 6.82
CA LEU A 22 2.94 -7.44 7.24
C LEU A 22 3.94 -8.26 6.43
N ALA A 23 4.21 -7.91 5.17
CA ALA A 23 5.22 -8.58 4.35
C ALA A 23 6.63 -8.06 4.68
N THR A 24 6.82 -6.73 4.73
CA THR A 24 8.13 -6.11 4.94
C THR A 24 8.72 -6.34 6.33
N GLY A 25 7.90 -6.38 7.39
CA GLY A 25 8.38 -6.57 8.76
C GLY A 25 9.08 -7.93 8.98
N PRO A 26 8.36 -9.06 8.84
CA PRO A 26 8.93 -10.39 8.99
C PRO A 26 10.04 -10.67 7.98
N ALA A 27 9.89 -10.20 6.73
CA ALA A 27 10.91 -10.38 5.71
C ALA A 27 12.19 -9.61 6.02
N GLY A 28 12.08 -8.36 6.49
CA GLY A 28 13.24 -7.57 6.93
C GLY A 28 13.94 -8.18 8.14
N TRP A 29 13.18 -8.71 9.10
CA TRP A 29 13.75 -9.44 10.23
C TRP A 29 14.47 -10.72 9.78
N ALA A 30 13.84 -11.52 8.91
CA ALA A 30 14.42 -12.75 8.38
C ALA A 30 15.69 -12.50 7.54
N PHE A 31 15.73 -11.40 6.80
CA PHE A 31 16.90 -11.00 6.01
C PHE A 31 18.05 -10.50 6.90
N SER A 32 17.73 -9.78 8.00
CA SER A 32 18.73 -9.25 8.93
C SER A 32 19.34 -10.32 9.84
N ASN A 33 18.62 -11.42 10.07
CA ASN A 33 19.07 -12.55 10.89
C ASN A 33 19.52 -13.74 10.04
N ASP A 34 19.69 -13.56 8.73
CA ASP A 34 20.24 -14.60 7.86
C ASP A 34 21.73 -14.79 8.20
N SER A 35 22.08 -15.93 8.77
CA SER A 35 23.47 -16.25 9.15
C SER A 35 24.34 -16.65 7.95
N GLY A 36 23.74 -16.80 6.76
CA GLY A 36 24.46 -17.16 5.53
C GLY A 36 24.89 -18.63 5.45
N ASP A 37 24.70 -19.43 6.52
CA ASP A 37 25.10 -20.84 6.58
C ASP A 37 24.28 -21.75 5.65
N ALA A 38 23.12 -21.28 5.17
CA ALA A 38 22.21 -22.02 4.28
C ALA A 38 22.07 -21.41 2.88
N GLY A 39 22.87 -20.40 2.53
CA GLY A 39 22.72 -19.62 1.28
C GLY A 39 21.79 -18.40 1.43
N VAL A 40 21.81 -17.49 0.46
CA VAL A 40 21.03 -16.25 0.48
C VAL A 40 19.55 -16.54 0.70
N ASN A 41 18.92 -15.91 1.68
CA ASN A 41 17.48 -16.01 1.93
C ASN A 41 16.66 -15.30 0.83
N ILE A 42 16.58 -15.94 -0.34
CA ILE A 42 15.82 -15.48 -1.52
C ILE A 42 14.34 -15.30 -1.18
N GLY A 43 13.78 -16.15 -0.31
CA GLY A 43 12.40 -16.05 0.14
C GLY A 43 12.09 -14.73 0.85
N ALA A 44 12.94 -14.33 1.80
CA ALA A 44 12.83 -13.03 2.47
C ALA A 44 13.04 -11.87 1.50
N GLY A 45 13.99 -11.99 0.56
CA GLY A 45 14.22 -10.97 -0.47
C GLY A 45 12.99 -10.74 -1.37
N ILE A 46 12.35 -11.81 -1.87
CA ILE A 46 11.14 -11.72 -2.68
C ILE A 46 9.97 -11.15 -1.87
N LEU A 47 9.84 -11.56 -0.61
CA LEU A 47 8.77 -11.07 0.27
C LEU A 47 8.94 -9.57 0.59
N LEU A 48 10.17 -9.09 0.75
CA LEU A 48 10.49 -7.67 0.87
C LEU A 48 10.09 -6.89 -0.39
N LEU A 49 10.48 -7.37 -1.57
CA LEU A 49 10.14 -6.73 -2.85
C LEU A 49 8.62 -6.66 -3.04
N PHE A 50 7.92 -7.76 -2.74
CA PHE A 50 6.47 -7.81 -2.76
C PHE A 50 5.85 -6.79 -1.78
N GLY A 51 6.35 -6.74 -0.55
CA GLY A 51 5.87 -5.77 0.44
C GLY A 51 6.06 -4.32 -0.01
N TYR A 52 7.23 -3.97 -0.55
CA TYR A 52 7.48 -2.62 -1.07
C TYR A 52 6.60 -2.26 -2.26
N THR A 53 6.42 -3.17 -3.22
CA THR A 53 5.57 -2.94 -4.39
C THR A 53 4.10 -2.81 -4.01
N ALA A 54 3.60 -3.65 -3.11
CA ALA A 54 2.26 -3.53 -2.55
C ALA A 54 2.07 -2.19 -1.81
N GLY A 55 3.08 -1.76 -1.04
CA GLY A 55 3.06 -0.49 -0.31
C GLY A 55 3.04 0.72 -1.24
N ALA A 56 3.84 0.68 -2.30
CA ALA A 56 3.86 1.73 -3.34
C ALA A 56 2.50 1.85 -4.04
N LEU A 57 1.88 0.72 -4.42
CA LEU A 57 0.54 0.71 -5.00
C LEU A 57 -0.52 1.24 -4.03
N GLY A 58 -0.43 0.85 -2.76
CA GLY A 58 -1.29 1.37 -1.69
C GLY A 58 -1.19 2.90 -1.56
N LEU A 59 0.03 3.44 -1.53
CA LEU A 59 0.29 4.88 -1.49
C LEU A 59 -0.30 5.61 -2.70
N VAL A 60 -0.09 5.09 -3.91
CA VAL A 60 -0.65 5.69 -5.14
C VAL A 60 -2.18 5.74 -5.08
N LEU A 61 -2.83 4.66 -4.63
CA LEU A 61 -4.27 4.63 -4.46
C LEU A 61 -4.75 5.59 -3.35
N GLY A 62 -3.98 5.72 -2.27
CA GLY A 62 -4.26 6.70 -1.21
C GLY A 62 -4.21 8.13 -1.70
N VAL A 63 -3.18 8.49 -2.48
CA VAL A 63 -3.06 9.80 -3.12
C VAL A 63 -4.21 10.04 -4.10
N ALA A 64 -4.56 9.06 -4.92
CA ALA A 64 -5.71 9.15 -5.82
C ALA A 64 -7.02 9.39 -5.04
N ALA A 65 -7.22 8.67 -3.92
CA ALA A 65 -8.40 8.86 -3.07
C ALA A 65 -8.50 10.29 -2.53
N LEU A 66 -7.39 10.87 -2.07
CA LEU A 66 -7.32 12.25 -1.57
C LEU A 66 -7.64 13.27 -2.67
N ILE A 67 -7.09 13.08 -3.88
CA ILE A 67 -7.33 13.96 -5.03
C ILE A 67 -8.80 13.89 -5.44
N THR A 68 -9.37 12.69 -5.57
CA THR A 68 -10.77 12.51 -5.96
C THR A 68 -11.71 13.15 -4.94
N HIS A 69 -11.48 12.94 -3.64
CA HIS A 69 -12.27 13.56 -2.59
C HIS A 69 -12.17 15.10 -2.62
N GLY A 70 -10.95 15.64 -2.79
CA GLY A 70 -10.73 17.08 -2.90
C GLY A 70 -11.42 17.72 -4.11
N PHE A 71 -11.43 17.04 -5.26
CA PHE A 71 -12.14 17.52 -6.45
C PHE A 71 -13.66 17.52 -6.27
N ILE A 72 -14.23 16.44 -5.70
CA ILE A 72 -15.68 16.34 -5.44
C ILE A 72 -16.11 17.45 -4.47
N SER A 73 -15.41 17.61 -3.35
CA SER A 73 -15.75 18.67 -2.36
C SER A 73 -15.60 20.09 -2.91
N ARG A 74 -14.70 20.33 -3.89
CA ARG A 74 -14.59 21.63 -4.55
C ARG A 74 -15.72 21.87 -5.54
N ARG A 75 -16.12 20.85 -6.30
CA ARG A 75 -17.20 20.94 -7.30
C ARG A 75 -18.54 21.30 -6.65
N GLU A 76 -18.87 20.67 -5.52
CA GLU A 76 -20.09 20.96 -4.74
C GLU A 76 -20.13 22.39 -4.19
N ARG A 77 -18.97 23.00 -3.93
CA ARG A 77 -18.91 24.42 -3.49
C ARG A 77 -19.07 25.43 -4.62
N THR A 78 -18.75 25.03 -5.85
CA THR A 78 -18.81 25.92 -7.03
C THR A 78 -20.12 25.84 -7.79
N HIS A 79 -20.89 24.77 -7.63
CA HIS A 79 -22.23 24.60 -8.19
C HIS A 79 -23.20 24.20 -7.07
N PRO A 80 -23.74 25.18 -6.31
CA PRO A 80 -24.81 24.93 -5.34
C PRO A 80 -26.14 24.60 -6.01
#